data_AF-A0A7J3TWP6-F1
#
_entry.id   AF-A0A7J3TWP6-F1
#
_cell.length_a   1.000
_cell.length_b   1.000
_cell.length_c   1.000
_cell.angle_alpha   90.00
_cell.angle_beta   90.00
_cell.angle_gamma   90.00
#
_symmetry.space_group_name_H-M   'P 1'
#
loop_
_entity.id
_entity.type
_entity.pdbx_description
1 polymer ?
#
loop_
_entity_poly.entity_id
_entity_poly.type
_entity_poly.pdbx_seq_one_letter_code
_entity_poly.pdbx_strand_id
1 'polypeptide(L)'
;WWDYGYWITILTNKTTLADNATLNSTQIAVIARTFLSPEEEALQTMKQYNVSYVVVFVDFVVRSYGGYYYYQPEGYGEENKFIWMIRIAGLNETDYIQNGNPTAKFSASLIGELIPFKFYPIDSGGVYLGPVFYESNHIKPVFYSSSLASGGYNGRVTGVVIYRVYYDSDCGDRV
;
A
#
# COMPACT_ATOMS: atom_id res chain seq x y z
N TRP A 1 3.83 5.69 4.13
CA TRP A 1 3.13 6.33 5.27
C TRP A 1 4.09 7.21 6.09
N TRP A 2 3.61 8.08 6.99
CA TRP A 2 4.45 9.04 7.73
C TRP A 2 5.49 8.38 8.65
N ASP A 3 5.24 7.15 9.10
CA ASP A 3 6.16 6.33 9.91
C ASP A 3 7.57 6.15 9.30
N TYR A 4 7.73 6.37 7.99
CA TYR A 4 8.96 6.06 7.28
C TYR A 4 9.67 7.27 6.69
N GLY A 5 9.08 8.48 6.78
CA GLY A 5 9.57 9.65 6.04
C GLY A 5 10.98 10.07 6.44
N TYR A 6 11.29 10.03 7.74
CA TYR A 6 12.63 10.32 8.24
C TYR A 6 13.66 9.32 7.71
N TRP A 7 13.35 8.02 7.79
CA TRP A 7 14.24 6.96 7.34
C TRP A 7 14.50 6.99 5.84
N ILE A 8 13.45 7.24 5.03
CA ILE A 8 13.60 7.43 3.58
C ILE A 8 14.53 8.60 3.31
N THR A 9 14.32 9.74 3.97
CA THR A 9 15.13 10.95 3.75
C THR A 9 16.60 10.70 4.09
N ILE A 10 16.89 10.18 5.28
CA ILE A 10 18.27 9.96 5.76
C ILE A 10 19.00 8.88 4.95
N LEU A 11 18.34 7.76 4.64
CA LEU A 11 19.00 6.64 3.98
C LEU A 11 19.15 6.83 2.46
N THR A 12 18.24 7.57 1.82
CA THR A 12 18.15 7.64 0.36
C THR A 12 18.39 9.02 -0.23
N ASN A 13 18.47 10.06 0.61
CA ASN A 13 18.53 11.46 0.21
C ASN A 13 17.43 11.80 -0.81
N LYS A 14 16.17 11.50 -0.42
CA LYS A 14 14.95 11.78 -1.21
C LYS A 14 13.95 12.55 -0.35
N THR A 15 13.23 13.45 -0.99
CA THR A 15 12.17 14.25 -0.35
C THR A 15 10.93 13.40 -0.12
N THR A 16 10.31 13.55 1.06
CA THR A 16 9.07 12.85 1.42
C THR A 16 7.94 13.85 1.73
N LEU A 17 6.69 13.47 1.44
CA LEU A 17 5.53 14.33 1.70
C LEU A 17 5.15 14.45 3.18
N ALA A 18 5.56 13.51 4.02
CA ALA A 18 5.37 13.55 5.47
C ALA A 18 6.47 12.74 6.15
N ASP A 19 6.73 13.05 7.41
CA ASP A 19 7.72 12.38 8.23
C ASP A 19 7.21 12.04 9.64
N ASN A 20 8.08 11.40 10.40
CA ASN A 20 7.84 10.92 11.75
C ASN A 20 7.57 12.04 12.77
N ALA A 21 7.90 13.30 12.49
CA ALA A 21 7.63 14.41 13.39
C ALA A 21 6.16 14.84 13.35
N THR A 22 5.42 14.49 12.29
CA THR A 22 3.96 14.69 12.18
C THR A 22 3.50 16.15 12.37
N LEU A 23 4.35 17.12 12.03
CA LEU A 23 4.12 18.54 12.29
C LEU A 23 2.91 19.13 11.53
N ASN A 24 2.51 18.52 10.41
CA ASN A 24 1.36 18.94 9.60
C ASN A 24 0.33 17.81 9.48
N SER A 25 -0.59 17.75 10.43
CA SER A 25 -1.66 16.75 10.47
C SER A 25 -2.61 16.83 9.28
N THR A 26 -2.86 18.03 8.74
CA THR A 26 -3.68 18.23 7.54
C THR A 26 -3.06 17.52 6.34
N GLN A 27 -1.75 17.63 6.15
CA GLN A 27 -1.04 16.96 5.06
C GLN A 27 -1.08 15.43 5.23
N ILE A 28 -0.97 14.93 6.46
CA ILE A 28 -1.11 13.49 6.73
C ILE A 28 -2.52 13.01 6.39
N ALA A 29 -3.56 13.79 6.70
CA ALA A 29 -4.93 13.46 6.32
C ALA A 29 -5.15 13.47 4.80
N VAL A 30 -4.49 14.36 4.06
CA VAL A 30 -4.49 14.33 2.58
C VAL A 30 -3.85 13.03 2.08
N ILE A 31 -2.66 12.67 2.58
CA ILE A 31 -1.98 11.42 2.21
C ILE A 31 -2.86 10.20 2.51
N ALA A 32 -3.53 10.19 3.68
CA ALA A 32 -4.43 9.11 4.07
C ALA A 32 -5.61 8.98 3.11
N ARG A 33 -6.24 10.09 2.72
CA ARG A 33 -7.33 10.10 1.73
C ARG A 33 -6.86 9.63 0.36
N THR A 34 -5.68 10.06 -0.08
CA THR A 34 -5.06 9.61 -1.34
C THR A 34 -4.84 8.09 -1.35
N PHE A 35 -4.40 7.50 -0.24
CA PHE A 35 -4.25 6.05 -0.15
C PHE A 35 -5.59 5.30 -0.16
N LEU A 36 -6.65 5.89 0.40
CA LEU A 36 -7.96 5.27 0.54
C LEU A 36 -8.93 5.56 -0.62
N SER A 37 -8.57 6.44 -1.56
CA SER A 37 -9.33 6.71 -2.77
C SER A 37 -8.98 5.75 -3.91
N PRO A 38 -9.82 5.61 -4.95
CA PRO A 38 -9.44 4.94 -6.19
C PRO A 38 -8.21 5.60 -6.84
N GLU A 39 -7.51 4.86 -7.72
CA GLU A 39 -6.30 5.35 -8.41
C GLU A 39 -6.54 6.69 -9.12
N GLU A 40 -7.65 6.86 -9.83
CA GLU A 40 -7.96 8.07 -10.60
C GLU A 40 -7.97 9.33 -9.72
N GLU A 41 -8.65 9.27 -8.57
CA GLU A 41 -8.68 10.36 -7.59
C GLU A 41 -7.31 10.57 -6.92
N ALA A 42 -6.63 9.46 -6.61
CA ALA A 42 -5.32 9.51 -6.00
C ALA A 42 -4.29 10.18 -6.92
N LEU A 43 -4.35 9.92 -8.23
CA LEU A 43 -3.49 10.53 -9.26
C LEU A 43 -3.64 12.05 -9.31
N GLN A 44 -4.87 12.59 -9.14
CA GLN A 44 -5.09 14.03 -9.10
C GLN A 44 -4.32 14.68 -7.95
N THR A 45 -4.37 14.07 -6.76
CA THR A 45 -3.65 14.58 -5.59
C THR A 45 -2.15 14.37 -5.74
N MET A 46 -1.71 13.18 -6.16
CA MET A 46 -0.30 12.88 -6.40
C MET A 46 0.32 13.87 -7.40
N LYS A 47 -0.41 14.26 -8.45
CA LYS A 47 0.04 15.26 -9.43
C LYS A 47 0.24 16.65 -8.81
N GLN A 48 -0.66 17.08 -7.92
CA GLN A 48 -0.53 18.36 -7.21
C GLN A 48 0.74 18.42 -6.34
N TYR A 49 1.16 17.28 -5.79
CA TYR A 49 2.37 17.15 -4.96
C TYR A 49 3.60 16.68 -5.74
N ASN A 50 3.50 16.53 -7.08
CA ASN A 50 4.56 16.04 -7.94
C ASN A 50 5.19 14.72 -7.46
N VAL A 51 4.36 13.75 -7.09
CA VAL A 51 4.81 12.45 -6.58
C VAL A 51 5.42 11.62 -7.70
N SER A 52 6.69 11.24 -7.57
CA SER A 52 7.34 10.35 -8.54
C SER A 52 7.29 8.87 -8.15
N TYR A 53 7.21 8.58 -6.85
CA TYR A 53 7.24 7.21 -6.32
C TYR A 53 6.31 7.04 -5.12
N VAL A 54 5.72 5.85 -5.02
CA VAL A 54 4.97 5.38 -3.85
C VAL A 54 5.69 4.16 -3.28
N VAL A 55 5.85 4.12 -1.96
CA VAL A 55 6.54 3.04 -1.25
C VAL A 55 5.55 2.40 -0.27
N VAL A 56 5.42 1.07 -0.35
CA VAL A 56 4.54 0.27 0.50
C VAL A 56 5.37 -0.79 1.21
N PHE A 57 5.33 -0.77 2.53
CA PHE A 57 5.90 -1.82 3.38
C PHE A 57 4.81 -2.80 3.82
N VAL A 58 5.14 -4.09 3.81
CA VAL A 58 4.23 -5.16 4.23
C VAL A 58 4.93 -6.22 5.07
N ASP A 59 4.19 -6.83 6.00
CA ASP A 59 4.65 -7.98 6.78
C ASP A 59 3.61 -9.10 6.85
N PHE A 60 3.92 -10.22 6.19
CA PHE A 60 3.07 -11.40 6.14
C PHE A 60 3.82 -12.66 6.57
N VAL A 61 3.06 -13.68 6.99
CA VAL A 61 3.55 -15.05 7.15
C VAL A 61 2.86 -15.99 6.18
N VAL A 62 3.62 -16.97 5.70
CA VAL A 62 3.10 -18.07 4.90
C VAL A 62 2.50 -19.11 5.83
N ARG A 63 1.29 -19.53 5.51
CA ARG A 63 0.59 -20.65 6.14
C ARG A 63 0.28 -21.69 5.08
N SER A 64 0.14 -22.94 5.51
CA SER A 64 -0.27 -24.04 4.64
C SER A 64 -1.36 -24.87 5.30
N TYR A 65 -2.44 -25.15 4.57
CA TYR A 65 -3.50 -26.05 5.02
C TYR A 65 -3.99 -26.88 3.85
N GLY A 66 -4.07 -28.21 4.03
CA GLY A 66 -4.58 -29.13 3.00
C GLY A 66 -3.82 -29.08 1.66
N GLY A 67 -2.54 -28.72 1.66
CA GLY A 67 -1.72 -28.58 0.44
C GLY A 67 -1.80 -27.21 -0.24
N TYR A 68 -2.59 -26.28 0.28
CA TYR A 68 -2.70 -24.90 -0.22
C TYR A 68 -1.90 -23.94 0.65
N TYR A 69 -1.22 -23.00 0.01
CA TYR A 69 -0.51 -21.90 0.68
C TYR A 69 -1.35 -20.64 0.68
N TYR A 70 -1.38 -19.94 1.81
CA TYR A 70 -2.02 -18.65 1.97
C TYR A 70 -1.19 -17.77 2.90
N TYR A 71 -1.50 -16.48 2.92
CA TYR A 71 -0.76 -15.50 3.68
C TYR A 71 -1.65 -14.95 4.80
N GLN A 72 -1.02 -14.60 5.91
CA GLN A 72 -1.66 -13.95 7.04
C GLN A 72 -0.86 -12.70 7.40
N PRO A 73 -1.52 -11.55 7.60
CA PRO A 73 -0.84 -10.33 8.04
C PRO A 73 -0.31 -10.51 9.47
N GLU A 74 0.93 -10.09 9.72
CA GLU A 74 1.52 -10.05 11.07
C GLU A 74 1.27 -8.70 11.78
N GLY A 75 0.89 -7.67 11.02
CA GLY A 75 0.33 -6.43 11.55
C GLY A 75 1.31 -5.26 11.68
N TYR A 76 2.50 -5.36 11.10
CA TYR A 76 3.53 -4.33 11.21
C TYR A 76 3.54 -3.34 10.05
N GLY A 77 3.03 -3.72 8.89
CA GLY A 77 3.05 -2.90 7.68
C GLY A 77 1.70 -2.25 7.37
N GLU A 78 1.59 -1.86 6.11
CA GLU A 78 0.44 -1.13 5.59
C GLU A 78 -0.82 -2.00 5.58
N GLU A 79 -0.67 -3.33 5.59
CA GLU A 79 -1.77 -4.30 5.72
C GLU A 79 -2.54 -4.22 7.04
N ASN A 80 -2.04 -3.49 8.03
CA ASN A 80 -2.73 -3.22 9.30
C ASN A 80 -2.85 -1.72 9.59
N LYS A 81 -1.85 -0.94 9.20
CA LYS A 81 -1.82 0.51 9.45
C LYS A 81 -2.85 1.30 8.63
N PHE A 82 -3.42 0.73 7.57
CA PHE A 82 -4.48 1.39 6.81
C PHE A 82 -5.68 1.81 7.67
N ILE A 83 -5.96 1.11 8.78
CA ILE A 83 -7.02 1.48 9.74
C ILE A 83 -6.78 2.87 10.33
N TRP A 84 -5.53 3.21 10.64
CA TRP A 84 -5.18 4.55 11.11
C TRP A 84 -5.32 5.59 10.01
N MET A 85 -5.05 5.23 8.75
CA MET A 85 -5.30 6.12 7.61
C MET A 85 -6.80 6.48 7.54
N ILE A 86 -7.69 5.51 7.74
CA ILE A 86 -9.14 5.73 7.70
C ILE A 86 -9.56 6.74 8.78
N ARG A 87 -9.09 6.52 10.01
CA ARG A 87 -9.38 7.39 11.16
C ARG A 87 -8.88 8.81 10.94
N ILE A 88 -7.64 8.97 10.49
CA ILE A 88 -7.02 10.28 10.25
C ILE A 88 -7.68 11.00 9.06
N ALA A 89 -8.14 10.25 8.05
CA ALA A 89 -8.91 10.78 6.93
C ALA A 89 -10.32 11.25 7.33
N GLY A 90 -10.81 10.86 8.52
CA GLY A 90 -12.17 11.13 8.97
C GLY A 90 -13.23 10.32 8.21
N LEU A 91 -12.85 9.14 7.71
CA LEU A 91 -13.72 8.25 6.95
C LEU A 91 -14.36 7.21 7.85
N ASN A 92 -15.49 6.63 7.41
CA ASN A 92 -16.16 5.58 8.15
C ASN A 92 -15.40 4.25 8.05
N GLU A 93 -14.96 3.68 9.17
CA GLU A 93 -14.22 2.40 9.20
C GLU A 93 -15.01 1.25 8.57
N THR A 94 -16.32 1.19 8.76
CA THR A 94 -17.14 0.09 8.25
C THR A 94 -17.22 0.03 6.72
N ASP A 95 -16.86 1.13 6.04
CA ASP A 95 -16.79 1.16 4.59
C ASP A 95 -15.60 0.33 4.07
N TYR A 96 -14.54 0.19 4.87
CA TYR A 96 -13.26 -0.39 4.47
C TYR A 96 -12.94 -1.70 5.20
N ILE A 97 -13.45 -1.88 6.42
CA ILE A 97 -13.28 -3.12 7.20
C ILE A 97 -14.60 -3.54 7.84
N GLN A 98 -14.97 -4.82 7.71
CA GLN A 98 -16.17 -5.38 8.31
C GLN A 98 -15.85 -6.75 8.91
N ASN A 99 -16.26 -6.98 10.16
CA ASN A 99 -15.98 -8.23 10.89
C ASN A 99 -14.49 -8.63 10.87
N GLY A 100 -13.59 -7.64 10.96
CA GLY A 100 -12.14 -7.85 10.92
C GLY A 100 -11.54 -8.09 9.53
N ASN A 101 -12.37 -8.08 8.47
CA ASN A 101 -11.96 -8.37 7.10
C ASN A 101 -12.05 -7.11 6.21
N PRO A 102 -11.11 -6.92 5.28
CA PRO A 102 -11.22 -5.85 4.30
C PRO A 102 -12.47 -5.98 3.41
N THR A 103 -13.08 -4.84 3.06
CA THR A 103 -14.22 -4.78 2.15
C THR A 103 -13.76 -4.69 0.69
N ALA A 104 -14.71 -4.80 -0.24
CA ALA A 104 -14.46 -4.52 -1.66
C ALA A 104 -14.00 -3.07 -1.90
N LYS A 105 -14.51 -2.10 -1.11
CA LYS A 105 -14.10 -0.70 -1.21
C LYS A 105 -12.66 -0.48 -0.77
N PHE A 106 -12.21 -1.15 0.29
CA PHE A 106 -10.78 -1.17 0.62
C PHE A 106 -9.96 -1.82 -0.49
N SER A 107 -10.41 -2.97 -1.00
CA SER A 107 -9.67 -3.70 -2.03
C SER A 107 -9.49 -2.89 -3.31
N ALA A 108 -10.47 -2.04 -3.66
CA ALA A 108 -10.42 -1.12 -4.81
C ALA A 108 -9.75 0.23 -4.53
N SER A 109 -9.36 0.52 -3.28
CA SER A 109 -8.59 1.72 -2.95
C SER A 109 -7.14 1.58 -3.43
N LEU A 110 -6.44 2.71 -3.62
CA LEU A 110 -5.06 2.70 -4.05
C LEU A 110 -4.19 1.83 -3.14
N ILE A 111 -4.27 1.97 -1.81
CA ILE A 111 -3.44 1.14 -0.91
C ILE A 111 -3.82 -0.34 -0.94
N GLY A 112 -5.11 -0.67 -1.11
CA GLY A 112 -5.55 -2.05 -1.30
C GLY A 112 -4.98 -2.65 -2.60
N GLU A 113 -4.85 -1.83 -3.63
CA GLU A 113 -4.21 -2.24 -4.88
C GLU A 113 -2.70 -2.37 -4.75
N LEU A 114 -2.02 -1.45 -4.08
CA LEU A 114 -0.56 -1.49 -3.94
C LEU A 114 -0.04 -2.54 -2.94
N ILE A 115 -0.88 -3.05 -2.02
CA ILE A 115 -0.51 -4.19 -1.19
C ILE A 115 -0.49 -5.46 -2.07
N PRO A 116 0.64 -6.20 -2.13
CA PRO A 116 0.79 -7.33 -3.05
C PRO A 116 0.03 -8.59 -2.61
N PHE A 117 -0.54 -8.63 -1.41
CA PHE A 117 -1.34 -9.75 -0.94
C PHE A 117 -2.82 -9.37 -0.93
N LYS A 118 -3.63 -10.09 -1.70
CA LYS A 118 -5.03 -9.77 -1.96
C LYS A 118 -5.94 -10.61 -1.08
N PHE A 119 -6.89 -9.95 -0.43
CA PHE A 119 -7.86 -10.59 0.45
C PHE A 119 -8.96 -11.27 -0.39
N TYR A 120 -9.24 -12.54 -0.09
CA TYR A 120 -10.32 -13.31 -0.66
C TYR A 120 -11.24 -13.80 0.45
N PRO A 121 -12.52 -13.40 0.47
CA PRO A 121 -13.48 -13.88 1.46
C PRO A 121 -13.78 -15.36 1.24
N ILE A 122 -13.87 -16.11 2.33
CA ILE A 122 -14.32 -17.51 2.37
C ILE A 122 -15.25 -17.70 3.57
N ASP A 123 -15.99 -18.81 3.63
CA ASP A 123 -16.99 -19.06 4.68
C ASP A 123 -16.43 -18.98 6.11
N SER A 124 -15.12 -19.22 6.29
CA SER A 124 -14.42 -19.11 7.57
C SER A 124 -13.75 -17.75 7.81
N GLY A 125 -14.15 -16.70 7.09
CA GLY A 125 -13.60 -15.34 7.17
C GLY A 125 -12.97 -14.92 5.84
N GLY A 126 -11.68 -15.20 5.69
CA GLY A 126 -10.95 -14.89 4.45
C GLY A 126 -9.48 -15.29 4.51
N VAL A 127 -8.85 -15.31 3.36
CA VAL A 127 -7.43 -15.62 3.19
C VAL A 127 -6.75 -14.57 2.32
N TYR A 128 -5.47 -14.34 2.53
CA TYR A 128 -4.67 -13.54 1.58
C TYR A 128 -3.93 -14.46 0.61
N LEU A 129 -3.97 -14.12 -0.68
CA LEU A 129 -3.21 -14.79 -1.73
C LEU A 129 -2.27 -13.80 -2.43
N GLY A 130 -1.17 -14.30 -2.99
CA GLY A 130 -0.18 -13.46 -3.65
C GLY A 130 1.23 -14.07 -3.65
N PRO A 131 2.27 -13.26 -3.92
CA PRO A 131 2.19 -11.83 -4.25
C PRO A 131 1.60 -11.58 -5.66
N VAL A 132 0.77 -10.55 -5.79
CA VAL A 132 0.28 -9.98 -7.04
C VAL A 132 0.60 -8.49 -7.02
N PHE A 133 1.62 -8.08 -7.76
CA PHE A 133 2.02 -6.69 -7.84
C PHE A 133 1.12 -5.94 -8.82
N TYR A 134 0.43 -4.91 -8.32
CA TYR A 134 -0.42 -4.05 -9.13
C TYR A 134 0.36 -3.33 -10.23
N GLU A 135 -0.22 -3.22 -11.42
CA GLU A 135 0.31 -2.42 -12.53
C GLU A 135 -0.84 -1.78 -13.30
N SER A 136 -0.70 -0.48 -13.59
CA SER A 136 -1.58 0.30 -14.47
C SER A 136 -0.74 1.12 -15.46
N ASN A 137 -1.40 1.92 -16.30
CA ASN A 137 -0.70 2.88 -17.17
C ASN A 137 0.02 3.99 -16.35
N HIS A 138 -0.47 4.29 -15.15
CA HIS A 138 0.03 5.38 -14.33
C HIS A 138 0.88 4.94 -13.15
N ILE A 139 0.72 3.71 -12.67
CA ILE A 139 1.44 3.22 -11.49
C ILE A 139 2.03 1.86 -11.81
N LYS A 140 3.36 1.76 -11.78
CA LYS A 140 4.07 0.52 -12.13
C LYS A 140 5.07 0.13 -11.05
N PRO A 141 5.16 -1.16 -10.69
CA PRO A 141 6.16 -1.62 -9.75
C PRO A 141 7.54 -1.52 -10.41
N VAL A 142 8.50 -0.89 -9.74
CA VAL A 142 9.88 -0.76 -10.22
C VAL A 142 10.88 -1.50 -9.34
N PHE A 143 10.45 -1.90 -8.13
CA PHE A 143 11.25 -2.70 -7.21
C PHE A 143 10.33 -3.43 -6.23
N TYR A 144 10.74 -4.64 -5.85
CA TYR A 144 10.19 -5.35 -4.70
C TYR A 144 11.33 -6.10 -4.00
N SER A 145 11.24 -6.19 -2.68
CA SER A 145 12.24 -6.91 -1.87
C SER A 145 12.27 -8.39 -2.23
N SER A 146 13.45 -9.02 -2.16
CA SER A 146 13.65 -10.43 -2.54
C SER A 146 12.78 -11.41 -1.74
N SER A 147 12.49 -11.10 -0.48
CA SER A 147 11.55 -11.85 0.36
C SER A 147 10.14 -11.92 -0.23
N LEU A 148 9.67 -10.85 -0.86
CA LEU A 148 8.37 -10.81 -1.54
C LEU A 148 8.43 -11.66 -2.81
N ALA A 149 9.52 -11.58 -3.59
CA ALA A 149 9.69 -12.34 -4.83
C ALA A 149 9.82 -13.85 -4.63
N SER A 150 10.42 -14.28 -3.52
CA SER A 150 10.71 -15.68 -3.22
C SER A 150 9.61 -16.41 -2.43
N GLY A 151 8.55 -15.69 -2.00
CA GLY A 151 7.55 -16.25 -1.10
C GLY A 151 8.04 -16.44 0.34
N GLY A 152 9.16 -15.80 0.71
CA GLY A 152 9.65 -15.69 2.09
C GLY A 152 10.83 -16.58 2.48
N TYR A 153 11.38 -16.29 3.66
CA TYR A 153 12.41 -17.09 4.34
C TYR A 153 11.87 -17.49 5.72
N ASN A 154 12.00 -18.76 6.10
CA ASN A 154 11.41 -19.31 7.34
C ASN A 154 9.91 -19.01 7.52
N GLY A 155 9.16 -18.92 6.41
CA GLY A 155 7.73 -18.65 6.42
C GLY A 155 7.34 -17.18 6.69
N ARG A 156 8.29 -16.23 6.74
CA ARG A 156 8.00 -14.79 6.79
C ARG A 156 8.25 -14.12 5.43
N VAL A 157 7.34 -13.22 5.07
CA VAL A 157 7.32 -12.46 3.82
C VAL A 157 7.17 -10.98 4.17
N THR A 158 8.29 -10.38 4.55
CA THR A 158 8.37 -8.99 4.97
C THR A 158 9.17 -8.21 3.95
N GLY A 159 8.67 -7.07 3.49
CA GLY A 159 9.43 -6.31 2.50
C GLY A 159 8.75 -5.04 2.03
N VAL A 160 9.46 -4.36 1.14
CA VAL A 160 9.01 -3.12 0.51
C VAL A 160 8.75 -3.36 -0.97
N VAL A 161 7.67 -2.77 -1.48
CA VAL A 161 7.40 -2.57 -2.91
C VAL A 161 7.50 -1.08 -3.20
N ILE A 162 8.19 -0.73 -4.28
CA ILE A 162 8.30 0.65 -4.78
C ILE A 162 7.62 0.72 -6.13
N TYR A 163 6.67 1.63 -6.24
CA TYR A 163 5.93 1.95 -7.45
C TYR A 163 6.38 3.29 -7.99
N ARG A 164 6.54 3.39 -9.32
CA ARG A 164 6.74 4.65 -10.01
C ARG A 164 5.40 5.16 -10.53
N VAL A 165 5.18 6.46 -10.38
CA VAL A 165 4.00 7.17 -10.89
C VAL A 165 4.34 7.84 -12.21
N TYR A 166 3.41 7.76 -13.17
CA TYR A 166 3.47 8.36 -14.49
C TYR A 166 2.20 9.18 -14.70
N TYR A 167 2.36 10.41 -15.17
CA TYR A 167 1.25 11.29 -15.51
C TYR A 167 1.08 11.34 -17.02
N ASP A 168 -0.12 11.63 -17.53
CA ASP A 168 -0.38 11.68 -18.99
C ASP A 168 0.52 12.66 -19.76
N SER A 169 1.06 13.69 -19.08
CA SER A 169 2.06 14.60 -19.66
C SER A 169 3.42 13.93 -19.95
N ASP A 170 3.73 12.79 -19.32
CA ASP A 170 4.99 12.06 -19.50
C ASP A 170 4.98 11.20 -20.79
N CYS A 171 3.81 11.02 -21.43
CA CYS A 171 3.66 10.37 -22.73
C CYS A 171 3.80 11.34 -23.92
N GLY A 172 3.97 12.65 -23.67
CA GLY A 172 3.76 13.70 -24.67
C GLY A 172 4.98 14.44 -25.21
N ASP A 173 6.16 14.41 -24.57
CA ASP A 173 7.31 15.24 -24.98
C ASP A 173 8.58 14.42 -25.24
N ARG A 174 8.51 13.56 -26.24
CA ARG A 174 9.68 13.13 -27.03
C ARG A 174 9.40 13.39 -28.50
N VAL A 175 9.56 14.64 -28.92
CA VAL A 175 9.81 15.03 -30.31
C VAL A 175 11.05 15.89 -30.34
#